data_AF-A0A7C2USL5-F1
#
_entry.id   AF-A0A7C2USL5-F1
#
_cell.length_a   1.000
_cell.length_b   1.000
_cell.length_c   1.000
_cell.angle_alpha   90.00
_cell.angle_beta   90.00
_cell.angle_gamma   90.00
#
_symmetry.space_group_name_H-M   'P 1'
#
loop_
_entity.id
_entity.type
_entity.pdbx_description
1 polymer ?
#
loop_
_entity_poly.entity_id
_entity_poly.type
_entity_poly.pdbx_seq_one_letter_code
_entity_poly.pdbx_strand_id
1 'polypeptide(L)' 'MGVHGGSSRGELGISRTVFYRWGKRLRAYGVDGLHPRRTFARPGCPSTLGPVEERAIRRDSAGVADVGAEAGVA' A
#
# COMPACT_ATOMS: atom_id res chain seq x y z
N MET A 1 6.73 21.28 11.99
CA MET A 1 6.61 21.65 10.56
C MET A 1 6.15 20.44 9.76
N GLY A 2 4.86 20.12 9.80
CA GLY A 2 4.29 19.00 9.04
C GLY A 2 3.67 19.53 7.75
N VAL A 3 4.27 19.22 6.61
CA VAL A 3 3.73 19.55 5.28
C VAL A 3 3.13 18.31 4.64
N HIS A 4 1.89 17.99 5.01
CA HIS A 4 1.06 17.05 4.27
C HIS A 4 -0.21 17.75 3.78
N GLY A 5 0.00 18.79 2.97
CA GLY A 5 -1.02 19.33 2.07
C GLY A 5 -1.29 18.32 0.96
N GLY A 6 -2.25 17.43 1.20
CA GLY A 6 -2.87 16.63 0.16
C GLY A 6 -3.78 17.52 -0.70
N SER A 7 -3.95 17.10 -1.97
CA SER A 7 -4.91 17.62 -2.96
C SER A 7 -4.40 18.74 -3.88
N SER A 8 -3.40 18.44 -4.72
CA SER A 8 -3.50 18.87 -6.13
C SER A 8 -4.03 17.67 -6.89
N ARG A 9 -5.36 17.61 -7.05
CA ARG A 9 -6.00 16.68 -7.97
C ARG A 9 -5.79 17.24 -9.38
N GLY A 10 -4.60 17.02 -9.93
CA GLY A 10 -4.43 17.03 -11.39
C GLY A 10 -5.14 15.81 -11.96
N GLU A 11 -5.55 15.88 -13.23
CA GLU A 11 -6.32 14.88 -14.00
C GLU A 11 -5.84 13.42 -13.89
N LEU A 12 -4.65 13.20 -13.36
CA LEU A 12 -3.98 11.90 -13.23
C LEU A 12 -4.00 11.31 -11.80
N GLY A 13 -4.54 12.03 -10.79
CA GLY A 13 -4.61 11.54 -9.40
C GLY A 13 -3.24 11.41 -8.70
N ILE A 14 -2.18 11.96 -9.28
CA ILE A 14 -0.82 11.92 -8.73
C ILE A 14 -0.45 13.23 -8.04
N SER A 15 0.34 13.14 -6.96
CA SER A 15 0.84 14.34 -6.28
C SER A 15 1.95 15.04 -7.08
N ARG A 16 2.05 16.36 -6.90
CA ARG A 16 3.12 17.18 -7.51
C ARG A 16 4.54 16.64 -7.23
N THR A 17 4.76 16.10 -6.03
CA THR A 17 6.05 15.50 -5.65
C THR A 17 6.36 14.23 -6.46
N VAL A 18 5.35 13.40 -6.73
CA VAL A 18 5.51 12.21 -7.58
C VAL A 18 5.85 12.61 -9.01
N PHE A 19 5.15 13.61 -9.56
CA PHE A 19 5.42 14.17 -10.88
C PHE A 19 6.88 14.61 -11.03
N TYR A 20 7.41 15.41 -10.09
CA TYR A 20 8.80 15.85 -10.16
C TYR A 20 9.82 14.72 -9.94
N ARG A 21 9.53 13.74 -9.08
CA ARG A 21 10.38 12.55 -8.92
C ARG A 21 10.47 11.76 -10.22
N TRP A 22 9.36 11.59 -10.92
CA TRP A 22 9.32 10.87 -12.19
C TRP A 22 10.12 11.60 -13.27
N GLY A 23 9.94 12.92 -13.41
CA GLY A 23 10.73 13.71 -14.37
C GLY A 23 12.24 13.61 -14.12
N LYS A 24 12.68 13.64 -12.85
CA LYS A 24 14.09 13.45 -12.50
C LYS A 24 14.60 12.04 -12.87
N ARG A 25 13.80 11.00 -12.62
CA ARG A 25 14.18 9.62 -12.94
C ARG A 25 14.19 9.33 -14.44
N LEU A 26 13.25 9.90 -15.19
CA LEU A 26 13.21 9.79 -16.65
C LEU A 26 14.54 10.29 -17.25
N ARG A 27 14.99 11.45 -16.80
CA ARG A 27 16.27 12.04 -17.27
C ARG A 27 17.49 11.22 -16.87
N ALA A 28 17.48 10.62 -15.68
CA ALA A 28 18.65 9.92 -15.15
C ALA A 28 18.76 8.45 -15.60
N TYR A 29 17.62 7.78 -15.82
CA TYR A 29 17.56 6.33 -15.99
C TYR A 29 16.65 5.90 -17.16
N GLY A 30 16.14 6.83 -17.96
CA GLY A 30 15.19 6.53 -19.02
C GLY A 30 13.85 5.99 -18.50
N VAL A 31 13.11 5.32 -19.38
CA VAL A 31 11.80 4.73 -19.07
C VAL A 31 11.90 3.67 -17.98
N ASP A 32 13.02 2.94 -17.91
CA ASP A 32 13.29 1.91 -16.89
C ASP A 32 13.35 2.51 -15.46
N GLY A 33 13.67 3.80 -15.36
CA GLY A 33 13.62 4.55 -14.10
C GLY A 33 12.22 4.82 -13.56
N LEU A 34 11.19 4.73 -14.42
CA LEU A 34 9.79 4.96 -14.04
C LEU A 34 9.12 3.68 -13.54
N HIS A 35 9.67 2.50 -13.86
CA HIS A 35 9.16 1.26 -13.30
C HIS A 35 9.36 1.26 -11.78
N PRO A 36 8.35 0.84 -10.99
CA PRO A 36 8.50 0.70 -9.54
C PRO A 36 9.61 -0.32 -9.20
N ARG A 37 10.83 0.17 -9.01
CA ARG A 37 11.98 -0.62 -8.54
C ARG A 37 11.84 -0.89 -7.04
N ARG A 38 10.80 -1.60 -6.62
CA ARG A 38 10.74 -2.20 -5.29
C ARG A 38 11.47 -3.54 -5.38
N THR A 39 12.80 -3.47 -5.39
CA THR A 39 13.64 -4.69 -5.47
C THR A 39 13.51 -5.55 -4.21
N PHE A 40 13.11 -4.94 -3.09
CA PHE A 40 12.85 -5.64 -1.83
C PHE A 40 11.61 -5.05 -1.15
N ALA A 41 10.83 -5.93 -0.49
CA ALA A 41 9.99 -5.47 0.59
C ALA A 41 10.93 -4.85 1.64
N ARG A 42 10.71 -3.58 2.00
CA ARG A 42 11.34 -3.06 3.21
C ARG A 42 11.00 -4.04 4.33
N PRO A 43 11.98 -4.47 5.14
CA PRO A 43 11.66 -5.16 6.38
C PRO A 43 10.56 -4.36 7.06
N GLY A 44 9.44 -5.01 7.34
CA GLY A 44 8.42 -4.40 8.18
C GLY A 44 9.05 -4.02 9.52
N CYS A 45 8.35 -3.20 10.30
CA CYS A 45 8.66 -3.17 11.73
C CYS A 45 8.61 -4.63 12.22
N PRO A 46 9.64 -5.15 12.90
CA PRO A 46 9.59 -6.51 13.43
C PRO A 46 8.30 -6.65 14.24
N SER A 47 7.52 -7.70 13.97
CA SER A 47 6.32 -7.97 14.74
C SER A 47 6.73 -8.12 16.20
N THR A 48 6.09 -7.38 17.10
CA THR A 48 6.24 -7.59 18.56
C THR A 48 5.75 -8.98 18.97
N LEU A 49 4.95 -9.61 18.11
CA LEU A 49 4.36 -10.93 18.32
C LEU A 49 5.34 -12.04 17.97
N GLY A 50 5.35 -13.08 18.80
CA GLY A 50 6.05 -14.33 18.51
C GLY A 50 5.38 -15.11 17.37
N PRO A 51 6.10 -16.02 16.68
CA PRO A 51 5.56 -16.74 15.52
C PRO A 51 4.33 -17.60 15.80
N VAL A 52 4.16 -18.07 17.04
CA VAL A 52 3.01 -18.87 17.48
C VAL A 52 1.78 -17.98 17.68
N GLU A 53 1.97 -16.82 18.29
CA GLU A 53 0.93 -15.83 18.56
C GLU A 53 0.39 -15.21 17.27
N GLU A 54 1.29 -14.87 16.32
CA GLU A 54 0.89 -14.39 15.00
C GLU A 54 0.02 -15.42 14.25
N ARG A 55 0.35 -16.71 14.37
CA ARG A 55 -0.41 -17.81 13.76
C ARG A 55 -1.77 -18.02 14.42
N ALA A 56 -1.86 -17.88 15.74
CA ALA A 56 -3.12 -17.94 16.47
C ALA A 56 -4.06 -16.81 16.01
N ILE A 57 -3.59 -15.55 16.00
CA ILE A 57 -4.39 -14.40 15.56
C ILE A 57 -4.83 -14.54 14.10
N ARG A 58 -3.96 -15.04 13.20
CA ARG A 58 -4.32 -15.29 11.80
C ARG A 58 -5.38 -16.39 11.66
N ARG A 59 -5.31 -17.42 12.50
CA ARG A 59 -6.29 -18.52 12.50
C ARG A 59 -7.63 -18.07 13.04
N ASP A 60 -7.63 -17.28 14.10
CA ASP A 60 -8.85 -16.77 14.74
C ASP A 60 -9.56 -15.72 13.85
N SER A 61 -8.79 -14.91 13.12
CA SER A 61 -9.33 -13.94 12.16
C SER A 61 -9.86 -14.57 10.86
N ALA A 62 -9.46 -15.81 10.53
CA ALA A 62 -10.04 -16.58 9.44
C ALA A 62 -11.44 -17.17 9.76
N GLY A 63 -11.90 -17.05 11.02
CA GLY A 63 -13.24 -17.49 11.46
C GLY A 63 -14.35 -16.44 11.30
N VAL A 64 -14.03 -15.19 10.93
CA VAL A 64 -15.03 -14.13 10.66
C VAL A 64 -15.16 -13.92 9.15
N ALA A 65 -15.56 -14.98 8.45
CA ALA A 65 -15.93 -14.90 7.05
C ALA A 65 -17.09 -15.88 6.77
N ASP A 66 -18.21 -15.71 7.47
CA ASP A 66 -19.55 -16.04 6.96
C ASP A 66 -20.65 -15.55 7.93
N VAL A 67 -20.95 -14.25 7.96
CA VAL A 67 -22.25 -13.75 8.42
C VAL A 67 -22.65 -12.64 7.45
N GLY A 68 -23.30 -13.01 6.35
CA GLY A 68 -23.71 -11.99 5.36
C GLY A 68 -24.24 -12.48 4.01
N ALA A 69 -25.02 -13.55 3.94
CA ALA A 69 -25.93 -13.86 2.83
C ALA A 69 -26.93 -14.87 3.43
N GLU A 70 -28.18 -14.53 3.75
CA GLU A 70 -29.26 -14.23 2.82
C GLU A 70 -30.31 -13.39 3.57
N ALA A 71 -30.54 -12.16 3.12
CA ALA A 71 -31.73 -11.40 3.46
C ALA A 71 -32.52 -11.13 2.17
N GLY A 72 -33.58 -11.91 1.99
CA GLY A 72 -34.70 -11.62 1.09
C GLY A 72 -34.66 -12.34 -0.27
N VAL A 73 -35.65 -13.21 -0.50
CA VAL A 73 -36.69 -13.09 -1.55
C VAL A 73 -37.62 -14.30 -1.45
N ALA A 74 -38.88 -14.04 -1.05
CA ALA A 74 -40.15 -14.53 -1.63
C ALA A 74 -41.28 -14.37 -0.61
#